data_AF-A0A8F2IV91-F1
#
_entry.id   AF-A0A8F2IV91-F1
#
_cell.length_a   1.000
_cell.length_b   1.000
_cell.length_c   1.000
_cell.angle_alpha   90.00
_cell.angle_beta   90.00
_cell.angle_gamma   90.00
#
_symmetry.space_group_name_H-M   'P 1'
#
loop_
_entity.id
_entity.type
_entity.pdbx_description
1 polymer ?
#
loop_
_entity_poly.entity_id
_entity_poly.type
_entity_poly.pdbx_seq_one_letter_code
_entity_poly.pdbx_strand_id
1 'polypeptide(L)'
;MNTETNERSEKFKNCIIDYLVFNFNNYIPFLIQDYSCFNGLEPQQIKSIIQEAKTISEKNNKQLIIAINKSQVIDNEFLDQIKFSAV
;
A
#
# COMPACT_ATOMS: atom_id res chain seq x y z
N MET A 1 -13.02 10.25 23.24
CA MET A 1 -11.78 9.92 22.49
C MET A 1 -12.22 9.16 21.25
N ASN A 2 -11.91 9.66 20.05
CA ASN A 2 -12.47 9.15 18.79
C ASN A 2 -11.85 7.80 18.42
N THR A 3 -12.64 6.74 18.55
CA THR A 3 -12.29 5.36 18.16
C THR A 3 -11.85 5.27 16.69
N GLU A 4 -12.52 6.02 15.80
CA GLU A 4 -12.17 6.07 14.37
C GLU A 4 -10.74 6.56 14.13
N THR A 5 -10.26 7.57 14.87
CA THR A 5 -8.91 8.10 14.67
C THR A 5 -7.83 7.10 15.07
N ASN A 6 -8.11 6.27 16.09
CA ASN A 6 -7.20 5.23 16.54
C ASN A 6 -7.11 4.08 15.52
N GLU A 7 -8.25 3.62 15.00
CA GLU A 7 -8.30 2.53 14.00
C GLU A 7 -7.53 2.89 12.72
N ARG A 8 -7.65 4.15 12.26
CA ARG A 8 -6.90 4.65 11.10
C ARG A 8 -5.39 4.65 11.36
N SER A 9 -4.97 5.06 12.56
CA SER A 9 -3.56 5.07 12.96
C SER A 9 -2.99 3.65 13.02
N GLU A 10 -3.76 2.68 13.51
CA GLU A 10 -3.34 1.28 13.55
C GLU A 10 -3.19 0.69 12.15
N LYS A 11 -4.13 0.94 11.24
CA LYS A 11 -4.02 0.47 9.85
C LYS A 11 -2.77 0.99 9.15
N PHE A 12 -2.46 2.28 9.33
CA PHE A 12 -1.25 2.86 8.75
C PHE A 12 0.02 2.19 9.31
N LYS A 13 0.06 1.94 10.63
CA LYS A 13 1.17 1.23 11.28
C LYS A 13 1.33 -0.19 10.76
N ASN A 14 0.23 -0.91 10.52
CA ASN A 14 0.28 -2.26 9.96
C ASN A 14 0.92 -2.27 8.56
N CYS A 15 0.53 -1.34 7.68
CA CYS A 15 1.18 -1.21 6.37
C CYS A 15 2.69 -0.91 6.50
N ILE A 16 3.09 -0.06 7.45
CA ILE A 16 4.51 0.22 7.70
C ILE A 16 5.25 -1.07 8.09
N ILE A 17 4.70 -1.87 9.00
CA ILE A 17 5.31 -3.13 9.44
C ILE A 17 5.44 -4.09 8.25
N ASP A 18 4.39 -4.26 7.45
CA ASP A 18 4.42 -5.09 6.25
C ASP A 18 5.56 -4.68 5.32
N TYR A 19 5.77 -3.37 5.13
CA TYR A 19 6.79 -2.86 4.23
C TYR A 19 8.19 -2.94 4.80
N LEU A 20 8.35 -2.80 6.12
CA LEU A 20 9.64 -3.07 6.79
C LEU A 20 10.03 -4.53 6.59
N VAL A 21 9.09 -5.46 6.80
CA VAL A 21 9.31 -6.88 6.51
C VAL A 21 9.64 -7.05 5.03
N PHE A 22 8.83 -6.48 4.13
CA PHE A 22 9.06 -6.58 2.69
C PHE A 22 10.41 -5.99 2.25
N ASN A 23 10.93 -4.97 2.92
CA ASN A 23 12.23 -4.37 2.60
C ASN A 23 13.41 -5.22 3.09
N PHE A 24 13.37 -5.70 4.34
CA PHE A 24 14.54 -6.32 4.98
C PHE A 24 14.56 -7.85 4.88
N ASN A 25 13.42 -8.50 4.63
CA ASN A 25 13.34 -9.95 4.56
C ASN A 25 13.82 -10.50 3.21
N ASN A 26 14.81 -11.38 3.16
CA ASN A 26 15.28 -11.95 1.89
C ASN A 26 14.62 -13.28 1.49
N TYR A 27 13.69 -13.81 2.30
CA TYR A 27 13.06 -15.11 2.06
C TYR A 27 11.76 -15.04 1.26
N ILE A 28 11.02 -13.92 1.37
CA ILE A 28 9.71 -13.75 0.71
C ILE A 28 9.91 -12.78 -0.47
N PRO A 29 9.73 -13.23 -1.72
CA PRO A 29 10.03 -12.43 -2.90
C PRO A 29 8.86 -11.55 -3.36
N PHE A 30 7.73 -11.55 -2.64
CA PHE A 30 6.54 -10.79 -3.02
C PHE A 30 5.79 -10.19 -1.83
N LEU A 31 4.98 -9.17 -2.11
CA LEU A 31 3.96 -8.63 -1.21
C LEU A 31 2.65 -8.50 -1.99
N ILE A 32 1.55 -8.97 -1.37
CA ILE A 32 0.20 -8.85 -1.91
C ILE A 32 -0.67 -8.15 -0.89
N GLN A 33 -1.34 -7.08 -1.29
CA GLN A 33 -2.30 -6.36 -0.46
C GLN A 33 -3.57 -6.09 -1.27
N ASP A 34 -4.72 -6.19 -0.60
CA ASP A 34 -6.00 -5.84 -1.18
C ASP A 34 -6.50 -4.48 -0.67
N TYR A 35 -7.65 -4.05 -1.17
CA TYR A 35 -8.22 -2.76 -0.83
C TYR A 35 -8.52 -2.63 0.68
N SER A 36 -8.73 -3.75 1.38
CA SER A 36 -9.10 -3.79 2.80
C SER A 36 -7.92 -3.46 3.73
N CYS A 37 -6.70 -3.65 3.25
CA CYS A 37 -5.47 -3.22 3.92
C CYS A 37 -5.44 -1.70 4.14
N PHE A 38 -6.12 -0.95 3.27
CA PHE A 38 -6.12 0.51 3.26
C PHE A 38 -7.41 1.16 3.78
N ASN A 39 -8.38 0.36 4.23
CA ASN A 39 -9.65 0.89 4.72
C ASN A 39 -9.46 1.85 5.90
N GLY A 40 -10.08 3.03 5.80
CA GLY A 40 -9.97 4.10 6.79
C GLY A 40 -8.77 5.04 6.59
N LEU A 41 -7.81 4.70 5.73
CA LEU A 41 -6.74 5.63 5.39
C LEU A 41 -7.23 6.71 4.43
N GLU A 42 -6.70 7.92 4.59
CA GLU A 42 -6.98 8.99 3.66
C GLU A 42 -6.27 8.71 2.31
N PRO A 43 -6.85 9.08 1.17
CA PRO A 43 -6.28 8.81 -0.16
C PRO A 43 -4.81 9.22 -0.31
N GLN A 44 -4.43 10.35 0.27
CA GLN A 44 -3.05 10.83 0.28
C GLN A 44 -2.10 9.87 1.02
N GLN A 45 -2.55 9.31 2.15
CA GLN A 45 -1.78 8.33 2.91
C GLN A 45 -1.60 7.06 2.10
N ILE A 46 -2.66 6.58 1.44
CA ILE A 46 -2.65 5.40 0.58
C ILE A 46 -1.66 5.58 -0.57
N LYS A 47 -1.69 6.74 -1.23
CA LYS A 47 -0.72 7.11 -2.28
C LYS A 47 0.71 7.02 -1.76
N SER A 48 1.02 7.65 -0.62
CA SER A 48 2.37 7.64 -0.05
C SER A 48 2.88 6.24 0.29
N ILE A 49 2.05 5.41 0.92
CA ILE A 49 2.48 4.05 1.31
C ILE A 49 2.66 3.16 0.08
N ILE A 50 1.80 3.25 -0.94
CA ILE A 50 1.98 2.47 -2.17
C ILE A 50 3.25 2.89 -2.93
N GLN A 51 3.57 4.20 -2.97
CA GLN A 51 4.82 4.69 -3.57
C GLN A 51 6.06 4.14 -2.86
N GLU A 52 6.03 4.07 -1.52
CA GLU A 52 7.10 3.48 -0.73
C GLU A 52 7.25 1.98 -1.03
N ALA A 53 6.14 1.22 -1.03
CA ALA A 53 6.15 -0.20 -1.37
C ALA A 53 6.70 -0.45 -2.77
N LYS A 54 6.34 0.38 -3.75
CA LYS A 54 6.86 0.33 -5.12
C LYS A 54 8.37 0.55 -5.15
N THR A 55 8.87 1.56 -4.44
CA THR A 55 10.30 1.85 -4.32
C THR A 55 11.06 0.65 -3.73
N ILE A 56 10.52 0.04 -2.67
CA ILE A 56 11.08 -1.15 -2.03
C ILE A 56 11.10 -2.34 -3.01
N SER A 57 10.01 -2.54 -3.76
CA SER A 57 9.88 -3.58 -4.77
C SER A 57 10.93 -3.45 -5.88
N GLU A 58 11.09 -2.25 -6.45
CA GLU A 58 12.07 -1.97 -7.50
C GLU A 58 13.50 -2.10 -6.99
N LYS A 59 13.80 -1.54 -5.82
CA LYS A 59 15.14 -1.60 -5.19
C LYS A 59 15.58 -3.03 -4.88
N ASN A 60 14.67 -3.86 -4.36
CA ASN A 60 15.00 -5.21 -3.90
C ASN A 60 14.66 -6.31 -4.91
N ASN A 61 14.21 -5.94 -6.12
CA ASN A 61 13.75 -6.86 -7.15
C ASN A 61 12.70 -7.86 -6.65
N LYS A 62 11.67 -7.35 -5.97
CA LYS A 62 10.56 -8.12 -5.41
C LYS A 62 9.25 -7.79 -6.08
N GLN A 63 8.33 -8.74 -6.16
CA GLN A 63 7.02 -8.52 -6.77
C GLN A 63 6.09 -7.80 -5.80
N LEU A 64 5.43 -6.74 -6.26
CA LEU A 64 4.38 -6.05 -5.52
C LEU A 64 3.06 -6.19 -6.29
N ILE A 65 2.02 -6.67 -5.62
CA ILE A 65 0.67 -6.77 -6.18
C ILE A 65 -0.28 -6.04 -5.23
N ILE A 66 -0.97 -5.03 -5.75
CA ILE A 66 -1.93 -4.25 -4.98
C ILE A 66 -3.24 -4.21 -5.75
N ALA A 67 -4.30 -4.69 -5.12
CA ALA A 67 -5.66 -4.47 -5.57
C ALA A 67 -6.23 -3.26 -4.82
N ILE A 68 -6.69 -2.24 -5.54
CA ILE A 68 -7.21 -1.00 -4.95
C ILE A 68 -8.48 -0.54 -5.66
N ASN A 69 -9.38 0.08 -4.92
CA ASN A 69 -10.58 0.69 -5.49
C ASN A 69 -10.29 2.13 -5.94
N LYS A 70 -10.87 2.55 -7.09
CA LYS A 70 -10.77 3.94 -7.59
C LYS A 70 -11.17 4.97 -6.54
N SER A 71 -12.16 4.66 -5.70
CA SER A 71 -12.62 5.55 -4.62
C SER A 71 -11.57 5.81 -3.54
N GLN A 72 -10.57 4.95 -3.40
CA GLN A 72 -9.54 5.08 -2.35
C GLN A 72 -8.37 5.97 -2.77
N VAL A 73 -8.19 6.25 -4.07
CA VAL A 73 -7.00 6.98 -4.53
C VAL A 73 -7.31 8.35 -5.09
N ILE A 74 -8.55 8.58 -5.56
CA ILE A 74 -9.10 9.86 -6.07
C ILE A 74 -8.33 10.44 -7.28
N ASP A 75 -7.09 10.01 -7.54
CA ASP A 75 -6.16 10.56 -8.51
C ASP A 75 -5.88 9.55 -9.64
N ASN A 76 -6.46 9.81 -10.81
CA ASN A 76 -6.25 8.99 -12.00
C ASN A 76 -4.78 9.02 -12.49
N GLU A 77 -4.06 10.12 -12.27
CA GLU A 77 -2.66 10.23 -12.66
C GLU A 77 -1.80 9.22 -11.89
N PHE A 78 -2.12 9.03 -10.60
CA PHE A 78 -1.46 8.01 -9.80
C PHE A 78 -1.81 6.59 -10.29
N LEU A 79 -3.08 6.34 -10.64
CA LEU A 79 -3.48 5.03 -11.18
C LEU A 79 -2.75 4.70 -12.49
N ASP A 80 -2.49 5.69 -13.33
CA ASP A 80 -1.74 5.50 -14.59
C ASP A 80 -0.25 5.17 -14.36
N GLN A 81 0.33 5.64 -13.26
CA GLN A 81 1.72 5.35 -12.89
C GLN A 81 1.93 3.93 -12.33
N ILE A 82 0.88 3.32 -11.81
CA ILE A 82 0.90 1.94 -11.35
C ILE A 82 0.47 1.08 -12.54
N LYS A 83 1.30 0.14 -13.02
CA LYS A 83 0.96 -0.71 -14.16
C LYS A 83 -0.38 -1.43 -13.90
N PHE A 84 -1.44 -0.89 -14.48
CA PHE A 84 -2.80 -1.37 -14.26
C PHE A 84 -3.04 -2.57 -15.15
N SER A 85 -3.02 -3.78 -14.56
CA SER A 85 -3.59 -4.96 -15.18
C SER A 85 -4.96 -5.20 -14.55
N ALA A 86 -5.95 -4.37 -14.91
CA ALA A 86 -7.33 -4.78 -14.68
C ALA A 86 -7.63 -5.93 -15.64
N VAL A 87 -7.85 -7.10 -15.06
CA VAL A 87 -8.63 -8.16 -15.69
C VAL A 87 -10.10 -7.82 -15.49
#